data_AF-A0A370FE70-F1
#
_entry.id   AF-A0A370FE70-F1
#
_cell.length_a   1.000
_cell.length_b   1.000
_cell.length_c   1.000
_cell.angle_alpha   90.00
_cell.angle_beta   90.00
_cell.angle_gamma   90.00
#
_symmetry.space_group_name_H-M   'P 1'
#
loop_
_entity.id
_entity.type
_entity.pdbx_description
1 polymer ?
#
loop_
_entity_poly.entity_id
_entity_poly.type
_entity_poly.pdbx_seq_one_letter_code
_entity_poly.pdbx_strand_id
1 'polypeptide(L)'
;MSLFSAVEMAPRDPILGLNEQFAADTNPNKVNLGVGVYYDDNGKLPLLECVKKAEADMMKAPSARGYLPIDGIAAYDNAVKALVFGADSEPVKSGRVATIQALGGTGGLKVGADFLKKLSPSAQVLISDPSWENHRALFTQAGFEVGTYAYYDAAKRGIDFDGMLAALQGAAAGTIVVLHACCHNPTGYDLTPAQWDQVVEVVKARQLTPFLDMAYQGFGYGIAEDGAVIGKFVAAGLTFFVSTSFSKSFSLYGERVGALSVLCENKEEAARVLSQLKIMIRTNYSNPPTHGGAVVAAVLGNPELRALWEKELGEMRVRIKAMRQKLVDGLKAAGVEQDMSFITSQIGMFSYSGLTKDQMVRLRNEFGVYGTDTGRMCVAALNSKNIDHVCASIAKVV
;
A
#
# COMPACT_ATOMS: atom_id res chain seq x y z
N MET A 1 6.71 41.45 14.70
CA MET A 1 6.97 40.06 14.31
C MET A 1 5.77 39.56 13.52
N SER A 2 5.97 38.84 12.41
CA SER A 2 4.86 38.28 11.63
C SER A 2 4.30 37.04 12.34
N LEU A 3 3.06 36.66 12.02
CA LEU A 3 2.44 35.42 12.51
C LEU A 3 3.32 34.18 12.23
N PHE A 4 4.07 34.21 11.13
CA PHE A 4 4.86 33.07 10.64
C PHE A 4 6.33 33.10 11.07
N SER A 5 6.75 34.03 11.94
CA SER A 5 8.17 34.13 12.32
C SER A 5 8.70 32.92 13.10
N ALA A 6 7.82 32.08 13.66
CA ALA A 6 8.16 30.86 14.37
C ALA A 6 7.94 29.58 13.53
N VAL A 7 7.50 29.69 12.27
CA VAL A 7 7.29 28.53 11.40
C VAL A 7 8.63 28.02 10.91
N GLU A 8 9.02 26.84 11.37
CA GLU A 8 10.22 26.15 10.93
C GLU A 8 10.00 25.49 9.56
N MET A 9 11.08 25.39 8.77
CA MET A 9 11.06 24.64 7.52
C MET A 9 10.86 23.15 7.83
N ALA A 10 9.78 22.57 7.30
CA ALA A 10 9.53 21.14 7.45
C ALA A 10 10.66 20.32 6.81
N PRO A 11 11.03 19.17 7.39
CA PRO A 11 11.95 18.25 6.74
C PRO A 11 11.37 17.81 5.38
N ARG A 12 12.24 17.64 4.38
CA ARG A 12 11.81 17.11 3.08
C ARG A 12 11.39 15.65 3.23
N ASP A 13 10.29 15.28 2.57
CA ASP A 13 9.88 13.88 2.44
C ASP A 13 11.01 13.10 1.74
N PRO A 14 11.49 11.99 2.33
CA PRO A 14 12.66 11.27 1.84
C PRO A 14 12.45 10.63 0.46
N ILE A 15 11.20 10.42 0.03
CA ILE A 15 10.86 9.88 -1.29
C ILE A 15 10.60 11.01 -2.29
N LEU A 16 9.83 12.03 -1.91
CA LEU A 16 9.53 13.14 -2.82
C LEU A 16 10.76 14.01 -3.07
N GLY A 17 11.58 14.28 -2.04
CA GLY A 17 12.86 14.97 -2.21
C GLY A 17 13.84 14.19 -3.10
N LEU A 18 13.77 12.86 -3.12
CA LEU A 18 14.55 12.02 -4.03
C LEU A 18 14.09 12.19 -5.49
N ASN A 19 12.78 12.37 -5.74
CA ASN A 19 12.26 12.64 -7.06
C ASN A 19 12.70 14.01 -7.59
N GLU A 20 12.79 15.03 -6.73
CA GLU A 20 13.33 16.34 -7.12
C GLU A 20 14.80 16.24 -7.54
N GLN A 21 15.62 15.53 -6.77
CA GLN A 21 17.03 15.28 -7.11
C GLN A 21 17.15 14.51 -8.43
N PHE A 22 16.34 13.46 -8.62
CA PHE A 22 16.30 12.70 -9.86
C PHE A 22 15.88 13.58 -11.05
N ALA A 23 14.90 14.48 -10.87
CA ALA A 23 14.45 15.37 -11.94
C ALA A 23 15.56 16.35 -12.36
N ALA A 24 16.31 16.88 -11.40
CA ALA A 24 17.40 17.84 -11.64
C ALA A 24 18.67 17.22 -12.23
N ASP A 25 18.87 15.90 -12.10
CA ASP A 25 20.04 15.20 -12.64
C ASP A 25 20.05 15.21 -14.18
N THR A 26 21.18 15.59 -14.78
CA THR A 26 21.37 15.65 -16.23
C THR A 26 21.99 14.38 -16.82
N ASN A 27 22.33 13.39 -15.99
CA ASN A 27 22.84 12.10 -16.44
C ASN A 27 21.81 11.41 -17.36
N PRO A 28 22.16 11.11 -18.63
CA PRO A 28 21.23 10.49 -19.58
C PRO A 28 20.86 9.05 -19.20
N ASN A 29 21.65 8.40 -18.35
CA ASN A 29 21.46 7.02 -17.88
C ASN A 29 20.82 6.95 -16.49
N LYS A 30 20.32 8.07 -15.93
CA LYS A 30 19.72 8.07 -14.59
C LYS A 30 18.53 7.13 -14.48
N VAL A 31 18.42 6.43 -13.35
CA VAL A 31 17.33 5.49 -13.06
C VAL A 31 16.70 5.81 -11.71
N ASN A 32 15.37 5.96 -11.68
CA ASN A 32 14.64 6.19 -10.43
C ASN A 32 14.03 4.89 -9.89
N LEU A 33 14.73 4.25 -8.95
CA LEU A 33 14.23 3.12 -8.16
C LEU A 33 13.65 3.59 -6.81
N GLY A 34 13.60 4.90 -6.55
CA GLY A 34 13.03 5.50 -5.35
C GLY A 34 11.51 5.61 -5.39
N VAL A 35 10.92 5.69 -6.58
CA VAL A 35 9.47 5.89 -6.77
C VAL A 35 8.63 4.72 -6.29
N GLY A 36 7.41 4.99 -5.82
CA GLY A 36 6.40 3.97 -5.52
C GLY A 36 5.41 3.71 -6.66
N VAL A 37 5.92 3.70 -7.90
CA VAL A 37 5.12 3.69 -9.14
C VAL A 37 5.57 2.56 -10.05
N TYR A 38 4.61 1.90 -10.71
CA TYR A 38 4.89 0.91 -11.75
C TYR A 38 5.19 1.62 -13.07
N TYR A 39 6.32 1.28 -13.70
CA TYR A 39 6.63 1.71 -15.05
C TYR A 39 6.67 0.53 -15.98
N ASP A 40 6.13 0.63 -17.19
CA ASP A 40 6.22 -0.40 -18.23
C ASP A 40 7.67 -0.62 -18.73
N ASP A 41 7.85 -1.50 -19.71
CA ASP A 41 9.19 -1.80 -20.27
C ASP A 41 9.82 -0.61 -21.03
N ASN A 42 9.03 0.42 -21.32
CA ASN A 42 9.50 1.68 -21.90
C ASN A 42 9.83 2.74 -20.83
N GLY A 43 9.72 2.39 -19.54
CA GLY A 43 9.94 3.33 -18.44
C GLY A 43 8.82 4.36 -18.30
N LYS A 44 7.60 4.05 -18.76
CA LYS A 44 6.44 4.94 -18.73
C LYS A 44 5.36 4.43 -17.80
N LEU A 45 4.65 5.36 -17.15
CA LEU A 45 3.50 5.04 -16.31
C LEU A 45 2.36 4.60 -17.23
N PRO A 46 1.88 3.34 -17.17
CA PRO A 46 0.84 2.89 -18.07
C PRO A 46 -0.52 3.48 -17.67
N LEU A 47 -1.33 3.83 -18.66
CA LEU A 47 -2.78 3.95 -18.52
C LEU A 47 -3.39 2.65 -19.00
N LEU A 48 -4.05 1.90 -18.10
CA LEU A 48 -4.60 0.58 -18.42
C LEU A 48 -5.72 0.68 -19.46
N GLU A 49 -5.83 -0.32 -20.34
CA GLU A 49 -6.86 -0.39 -21.36
C GLU A 49 -8.27 -0.49 -20.77
N CYS A 50 -8.44 -1.20 -19.64
CA CYS A 50 -9.72 -1.20 -18.92
C CYS A 50 -10.14 0.21 -18.48
N VAL A 51 -9.18 1.04 -18.06
CA VAL A 51 -9.39 2.43 -17.66
C VAL A 51 -9.74 3.29 -18.88
N LYS A 52 -8.96 3.21 -19.96
CA LYS A 52 -9.23 3.95 -21.20
C LYS A 52 -10.63 3.68 -21.74
N LYS A 53 -11.04 2.41 -21.76
CA LYS A 53 -12.38 2.00 -22.21
C LYS A 53 -13.48 2.57 -21.31
N ALA A 54 -13.32 2.46 -20.00
CA ALA A 54 -14.28 3.02 -19.05
C ALA A 54 -14.40 4.55 -19.19
N GLU A 55 -13.29 5.26 -19.33
CA GLU A 55 -13.30 6.72 -19.55
C GLU A 55 -13.95 7.09 -20.89
N ALA A 56 -13.61 6.39 -21.96
CA ALA A 56 -14.22 6.60 -23.27
C ALA A 56 -15.75 6.38 -23.23
N ASP A 57 -16.20 5.35 -22.53
CA ASP A 57 -17.63 5.06 -22.36
C ASP A 57 -18.34 6.14 -21.52
N MET A 58 -17.72 6.61 -20.43
CA MET A 58 -18.23 7.72 -19.62
C MET A 58 -18.39 9.01 -20.44
N MET A 59 -17.51 9.24 -21.42
CA MET A 59 -17.57 10.43 -22.28
C MET A 59 -18.62 10.34 -23.39
N LYS A 60 -19.16 9.16 -23.71
CA LYS A 60 -20.29 9.02 -24.65
C LYS A 60 -21.59 9.61 -24.09
N ALA A 61 -21.73 9.68 -22.77
CA ALA A 61 -22.90 10.22 -22.08
C ALA A 61 -22.45 11.07 -20.87
N PRO A 62 -21.89 12.28 -21.10
CA PRO A 62 -21.36 13.10 -20.03
C PRO A 62 -22.47 13.53 -19.05
N SER A 63 -22.17 13.47 -17.76
CA SER A 63 -23.07 13.88 -16.68
C SER A 63 -22.54 15.11 -15.95
N ALA A 64 -23.45 15.89 -15.38
CA ALA A 64 -23.10 17.03 -14.53
C ALA A 64 -22.25 16.56 -13.32
N ARG A 65 -21.28 17.39 -12.91
CA ARG A 65 -20.32 17.09 -11.83
C ARG A 65 -20.73 17.75 -10.51
N GLY A 66 -21.93 17.40 -10.04
CA GLY A 66 -22.39 17.79 -8.70
C GLY A 66 -21.64 17.05 -7.59
N TYR A 67 -21.92 17.43 -6.33
CA TYR A 67 -21.35 16.76 -5.17
C TYR A 67 -21.79 15.30 -5.08
N LEU A 68 -20.88 14.46 -4.62
CA LEU A 68 -21.20 13.09 -4.21
C LEU A 68 -21.80 13.06 -2.79
N PRO A 69 -22.43 11.94 -2.40
CA PRO A 69 -22.61 11.60 -1.00
C PRO A 69 -21.29 11.68 -0.23
N ILE A 70 -21.35 11.94 1.08
CA ILE A 70 -20.16 12.07 1.94
C ILE A 70 -19.29 10.81 1.89
N ASP A 71 -19.93 9.65 1.84
CA ASP A 71 -19.30 8.33 1.73
C ASP A 71 -18.90 7.96 0.30
N GLY A 72 -19.26 8.74 -0.71
CA GLY A 72 -18.89 8.53 -2.10
C GLY A 72 -19.94 7.82 -2.95
N ILE A 73 -19.48 7.13 -4.00
CA ILE A 73 -20.35 6.50 -4.99
C ILE A 73 -20.78 5.12 -4.46
N ALA A 74 -22.08 4.92 -4.21
CA ALA A 74 -22.59 3.66 -3.66
C ALA A 74 -22.21 2.42 -4.50
N ALA A 75 -22.17 2.54 -5.84
CA ALA A 75 -21.73 1.46 -6.73
C ALA A 75 -20.23 1.14 -6.54
N TYR A 76 -19.39 2.16 -6.33
CA TYR A 76 -17.98 1.99 -5.98
C TYR A 76 -17.82 1.28 -4.64
N ASP A 77 -18.51 1.76 -3.59
CA ASP A 77 -18.40 1.19 -2.24
C ASP A 77 -18.83 -0.29 -2.23
N ASN A 78 -19.87 -0.64 -2.99
CA ASN A 78 -20.31 -2.03 -3.16
C ASN A 78 -19.29 -2.89 -3.92
N ALA A 79 -18.68 -2.34 -4.98
CA ALA A 79 -17.63 -3.04 -5.73
C ALA A 79 -16.38 -3.28 -4.87
N VAL A 80 -15.97 -2.32 -4.04
CA VAL A 80 -14.88 -2.48 -3.07
C VAL A 80 -15.22 -3.55 -2.04
N LYS A 81 -16.41 -3.49 -1.42
CA LYS A 81 -16.84 -4.52 -0.47
C LYS A 81 -16.79 -5.93 -1.07
N ALA A 82 -17.30 -6.09 -2.28
CA ALA A 82 -17.27 -7.37 -3.00
C ALA A 82 -15.84 -7.83 -3.32
N LEU A 83 -14.94 -6.93 -3.69
CA LEU A 83 -13.54 -7.24 -3.98
C LEU A 83 -12.74 -7.65 -2.74
N VAL A 84 -12.96 -6.96 -1.61
CA VAL A 84 -12.17 -7.14 -0.37
C VAL A 84 -12.65 -8.33 0.44
N PHE A 85 -13.97 -8.47 0.60
CA PHE A 85 -14.56 -9.49 1.48
C PHE A 85 -15.10 -10.70 0.70
N GLY A 86 -15.25 -10.58 -0.63
CA GLY A 86 -15.92 -11.57 -1.48
C GLY A 86 -17.42 -11.29 -1.59
N ALA A 87 -17.93 -11.25 -2.82
CA ALA A 87 -19.32 -10.88 -3.13
C ALA A 87 -20.38 -11.79 -2.45
N ASP A 88 -20.03 -13.06 -2.23
CA ASP A 88 -20.89 -14.06 -1.62
C ASP A 88 -20.57 -14.36 -0.15
N SER A 89 -19.66 -13.59 0.44
CA SER A 89 -19.28 -13.74 1.84
C SER A 89 -20.39 -13.30 2.79
N GLU A 90 -20.42 -13.92 3.97
CA GLU A 90 -21.36 -13.56 5.03
C GLU A 90 -21.32 -12.07 5.39
N PRO A 91 -20.15 -11.41 5.61
CA PRO A 91 -20.11 -9.99 5.95
C PRO A 91 -20.82 -9.07 4.95
N VAL A 92 -20.73 -9.42 3.66
CA VAL A 92 -21.36 -8.68 2.57
C VAL A 92 -22.87 -8.93 2.55
N LYS A 93 -23.31 -10.19 2.68
CA LYS A 93 -24.75 -10.54 2.65
C LYS A 93 -25.50 -10.07 3.90
N SER A 94 -24.89 -10.14 5.09
CA SER A 94 -25.48 -9.66 6.34
C SER A 94 -25.44 -8.14 6.48
N GLY A 95 -24.62 -7.46 5.66
CA GLY A 95 -24.53 -6.00 5.64
C GLY A 95 -23.79 -5.41 6.84
N ARG A 96 -22.87 -6.17 7.45
CA ARG A 96 -22.08 -5.74 8.62
C ARG A 96 -20.72 -5.12 8.25
N VAL A 97 -20.56 -4.67 7.00
CA VAL A 97 -19.38 -3.93 6.52
C VAL A 97 -19.77 -2.49 6.20
N ALA A 98 -19.26 -1.54 6.98
CA ALA A 98 -19.30 -0.12 6.62
C ALA A 98 -18.18 0.14 5.60
N THR A 99 -18.46 0.87 4.52
CA THR A 99 -17.42 1.23 3.53
C THR A 99 -17.67 2.64 3.03
N ILE A 100 -16.58 3.38 2.91
CA ILE A 100 -16.55 4.74 2.36
C ILE A 100 -15.46 4.83 1.29
N GLN A 101 -15.69 5.65 0.27
CA GLN A 101 -14.69 6.08 -0.69
C GLN A 101 -13.74 7.11 -0.03
N ALA A 102 -12.45 6.92 -0.23
CA ALA A 102 -11.38 7.72 0.37
C ALA A 102 -10.37 8.24 -0.67
N LEU A 103 -9.58 9.24 -0.25
CA LEU A 103 -8.50 9.83 -1.05
C LEU A 103 -7.26 8.90 -1.11
N GLY A 104 -7.38 7.81 -1.85
CA GLY A 104 -6.41 6.72 -1.87
C GLY A 104 -6.35 5.96 -0.54
N GLY A 105 -5.36 5.08 -0.40
CA GLY A 105 -5.13 4.37 0.87
C GLY A 105 -4.80 5.34 2.02
N THR A 106 -4.00 6.38 1.75
CA THR A 106 -3.70 7.43 2.74
C THR A 106 -4.95 8.07 3.32
N GLY A 107 -5.95 8.39 2.49
CA GLY A 107 -7.21 8.95 2.95
C GLY A 107 -7.99 7.96 3.82
N GLY A 108 -8.00 6.68 3.46
CA GLY A 108 -8.65 5.62 4.23
C GLY A 108 -8.00 5.46 5.61
N LEU A 109 -6.67 5.39 5.66
CA LEU A 109 -5.87 5.41 6.88
C LEU A 109 -6.19 6.63 7.74
N LYS A 110 -6.22 7.84 7.17
CA LYS A 110 -6.46 9.08 7.91
C LYS A 110 -7.86 9.14 8.51
N VAL A 111 -8.90 8.83 7.73
CA VAL A 111 -10.28 8.78 8.24
C VAL A 111 -10.42 7.73 9.35
N GLY A 112 -9.80 6.57 9.17
CA GLY A 112 -9.79 5.50 10.18
C GLY A 112 -9.05 5.92 11.46
N ALA A 113 -7.90 6.58 11.34
CA ALA A 113 -7.14 7.10 12.47
C ALA A 113 -7.92 8.16 13.24
N ASP A 114 -8.55 9.11 12.55
CA ASP A 114 -9.35 10.17 13.20
C ASP A 114 -10.56 9.60 13.94
N PHE A 115 -11.20 8.59 13.35
CA PHE A 115 -12.29 7.87 14.01
C PHE A 115 -11.80 7.09 15.25
N LEU A 116 -10.71 6.33 15.11
CA LEU A 116 -10.11 5.60 16.23
C LEU A 116 -9.66 6.53 17.35
N LYS A 117 -9.17 7.74 17.05
CA LYS A 117 -8.74 8.69 18.07
C LYS A 117 -9.92 9.16 18.94
N LYS A 118 -11.11 9.25 18.36
CA LYS A 118 -12.34 9.54 19.13
C LYS A 118 -12.79 8.36 19.99
N LEU A 119 -12.66 7.14 19.47
CA LEU A 119 -13.09 5.93 20.18
C LEU A 119 -12.15 5.50 21.30
N SER A 120 -10.84 5.62 21.06
CA SER A 120 -9.80 5.09 21.94
C SER A 120 -8.62 6.08 21.99
N PRO A 121 -8.81 7.28 22.57
CA PRO A 121 -7.83 8.36 22.53
C PRO A 121 -6.49 7.99 23.18
N SER A 122 -6.49 7.03 24.11
CA SER A 122 -5.29 6.57 24.83
C SER A 122 -4.65 5.32 24.22
N ALA A 123 -5.20 4.76 23.13
CA ALA A 123 -4.61 3.60 22.49
C ALA A 123 -3.24 3.96 21.89
N GLN A 124 -2.29 3.03 21.99
CA GLN A 124 -1.06 3.09 21.21
C GLN A 124 -1.32 2.55 19.80
N VAL A 125 -0.54 3.01 18.83
CA VAL A 125 -0.44 2.41 17.50
C VAL A 125 0.89 1.70 17.37
N LEU A 126 0.88 0.44 16.91
CA LEU A 126 2.09 -0.30 16.53
C LEU A 126 2.11 -0.50 15.01
N ILE A 127 3.25 -0.18 14.40
CA ILE A 127 3.54 -0.43 12.98
C ILE A 127 4.72 -1.41 12.87
N SER A 128 4.89 -2.06 11.71
CA SER A 128 6.07 -2.91 11.48
C SER A 128 7.38 -2.12 11.57
N ASP A 129 8.44 -2.77 12.04
CA ASP A 129 9.81 -2.25 11.93
C ASP A 129 10.57 -2.93 10.78
N PRO A 130 10.85 -2.23 9.66
CA PRO A 130 10.34 -0.92 9.27
C PRO A 130 8.92 -1.02 8.68
N SER A 131 8.30 0.12 8.42
CA SER A 131 7.01 0.23 7.72
C SER A 131 7.07 1.35 6.67
N TRP A 132 6.02 1.50 5.86
CA TRP A 132 5.83 2.70 5.04
C TRP A 132 5.90 3.93 5.95
N GLU A 133 6.82 4.84 5.61
CA GLU A 133 7.20 5.98 6.45
C GLU A 133 6.00 6.81 6.92
N ASN A 134 5.05 7.03 6.02
CA ASN A 134 3.88 7.85 6.31
C ASN A 134 2.91 7.20 7.30
N HIS A 135 3.01 5.90 7.64
CA HIS A 135 2.22 5.34 8.74
C HIS A 135 2.54 6.06 10.06
N ARG A 136 3.83 6.21 10.38
CA ARG A 136 4.24 6.92 11.59
C ARG A 136 3.77 8.36 11.57
N ALA A 137 4.06 9.09 10.49
CA ALA A 137 3.67 10.49 10.35
C ALA A 137 2.14 10.67 10.48
N LEU A 138 1.35 9.88 9.74
CA LEU A 138 -0.10 9.97 9.72
C LEU A 138 -0.73 9.71 11.10
N PHE A 139 -0.34 8.62 11.78
CA PHE A 139 -0.92 8.29 13.09
C PHE A 139 -0.44 9.24 14.19
N THR A 140 0.81 9.70 14.15
CA THR A 140 1.29 10.77 15.05
C THR A 140 0.49 12.05 14.84
N GLN A 141 0.22 12.45 13.59
CA GLN A 141 -0.57 13.64 13.29
C GLN A 141 -2.06 13.49 13.61
N ALA A 142 -2.57 12.27 13.66
CA ALA A 142 -3.89 11.96 14.23
C ALA A 142 -3.90 11.98 15.77
N GLY A 143 -2.74 12.18 16.40
CA GLY A 143 -2.58 12.36 17.84
C GLY A 143 -2.24 11.09 18.62
N PHE A 144 -1.81 10.02 17.95
CA PHE A 144 -1.42 8.78 18.62
C PHE A 144 0.06 8.75 19.00
N GLU A 145 0.38 8.02 20.06
CA GLU A 145 1.73 7.50 20.26
C GLU A 145 1.95 6.31 19.32
N VAL A 146 3.03 6.34 18.54
CA VAL A 146 3.34 5.31 17.55
C VAL A 146 4.60 4.54 17.95
N GLY A 147 4.43 3.29 18.38
CA GLY A 147 5.51 2.31 18.59
C GLY A 147 5.73 1.42 17.37
N THR A 148 6.59 0.41 17.52
CA THR A 148 6.81 -0.61 16.49
C THR A 148 6.69 -2.03 17.06
N TYR A 149 6.41 -3.00 16.18
CA TYR A 149 6.66 -4.42 16.44
C TYR A 149 7.79 -4.90 15.51
N ALA A 150 8.61 -5.84 15.98
CA ALA A 150 9.67 -6.42 15.17
C ALA A 150 9.07 -7.06 13.91
N TYR A 151 9.69 -6.82 12.75
CA TYR A 151 9.22 -7.39 11.50
C TYR A 151 10.38 -7.81 10.60
N TYR A 152 11.25 -6.91 10.17
CA TYR A 152 12.38 -7.24 9.32
C TYR A 152 13.65 -7.52 10.12
N ASP A 153 14.25 -8.69 9.90
CA ASP A 153 15.57 -9.05 10.42
C ASP A 153 16.61 -8.94 9.30
N ALA A 154 17.48 -7.94 9.40
CA ALA A 154 18.53 -7.71 8.41
C ALA A 154 19.59 -8.82 8.38
N ALA A 155 19.87 -9.46 9.54
CA ALA A 155 20.85 -10.54 9.63
C ALA A 155 20.29 -11.83 9.00
N LYS A 156 19.00 -12.13 9.25
CA LYS A 156 18.32 -13.28 8.62
C LYS A 156 17.89 -13.00 7.18
N ARG A 157 17.86 -11.73 6.75
CA ARG A 157 17.23 -11.28 5.49
C ARG A 157 15.82 -11.84 5.34
N GLY A 158 15.01 -11.65 6.37
CA GLY A 158 13.68 -12.25 6.46
C GLY A 158 12.84 -11.59 7.54
N ILE A 159 11.80 -12.30 7.97
CA ILE A 159 10.89 -11.80 9.00
C ILE A 159 11.35 -12.27 10.38
N ASP A 160 11.49 -11.36 11.34
CA ASP A 160 11.62 -11.66 12.77
C ASP A 160 10.25 -12.04 13.36
N PHE A 161 9.76 -13.22 13.00
CA PHE A 161 8.41 -13.61 13.34
C PHE A 161 8.20 -13.83 14.85
N ASP A 162 9.20 -14.38 15.54
CA ASP A 162 9.14 -14.58 16.98
C ASP A 162 9.11 -13.23 17.72
N GLY A 163 9.94 -12.28 17.29
CA GLY A 163 9.90 -10.91 17.80
C GLY A 163 8.56 -10.21 17.52
N MET A 164 7.99 -10.41 16.33
CA MET A 164 6.67 -9.91 15.98
C MET A 164 5.60 -10.44 16.97
N LEU A 165 5.53 -11.76 17.16
CA LEU A 165 4.54 -12.36 18.06
C LEU A 165 4.75 -11.93 19.51
N ALA A 166 5.99 -11.86 19.99
CA ALA A 166 6.30 -11.39 21.34
C ALA A 166 5.82 -9.95 21.57
N ALA A 167 6.05 -9.05 20.60
CA ALA A 167 5.58 -7.67 20.68
C ALA A 167 4.04 -7.59 20.72
N LEU A 168 3.35 -8.37 19.89
CA LEU A 168 1.87 -8.41 19.87
C LEU A 168 1.29 -9.03 21.14
N GLN A 169 1.93 -10.07 21.69
CA GLN A 169 1.54 -10.68 22.96
C GLN A 169 1.75 -9.73 24.15
N GLY A 170 2.81 -8.92 24.11
CA GLY A 170 3.12 -7.93 25.14
C GLY A 170 2.25 -6.67 25.07
N ALA A 171 1.59 -6.41 23.93
CA ALA A 171 0.75 -5.23 23.75
C ALA A 171 -0.47 -5.22 24.70
N ALA A 172 -0.87 -4.02 25.10
CA ALA A 172 -2.07 -3.79 25.90
C ALA A 172 -3.33 -4.00 25.05
N ALA A 173 -4.43 -4.45 25.67
CA ALA A 173 -5.72 -4.55 24.99
C ALA A 173 -6.15 -3.20 24.39
N GLY A 174 -6.76 -3.23 23.21
CA GLY A 174 -7.17 -2.05 22.46
C GLY A 174 -6.05 -1.41 21.62
N THR A 175 -4.78 -1.82 21.79
CA THR A 175 -3.66 -1.32 20.95
C THR A 175 -3.98 -1.52 19.47
N ILE A 176 -3.80 -0.47 18.68
CA ILE A 176 -4.04 -0.47 17.24
C ILE A 176 -2.82 -1.07 16.56
N VAL A 177 -3.00 -2.13 15.78
CA VAL A 177 -1.90 -2.80 15.07
C VAL A 177 -2.09 -2.61 13.58
N VAL A 178 -1.20 -1.82 12.96
CA VAL A 178 -1.21 -1.60 11.52
C VAL A 178 -0.49 -2.76 10.84
N LEU A 179 -1.20 -3.46 9.97
CA LEU A 179 -0.73 -4.70 9.33
C LEU A 179 -0.81 -4.54 7.81
N HIS A 180 0.30 -4.73 7.11
CA HIS A 180 0.27 -4.78 5.64
C HIS A 180 -0.35 -6.12 5.23
N ALA A 181 -1.44 -6.08 4.46
CA ALA A 181 -2.15 -7.31 4.07
C ALA A 181 -1.32 -8.20 3.15
N CYS A 182 -0.51 -7.59 2.28
CA CYS A 182 0.43 -8.22 1.35
C CYS A 182 1.41 -7.18 0.80
N CYS A 183 2.45 -7.65 0.11
CA CYS A 183 3.48 -6.85 -0.56
C CYS A 183 4.07 -5.77 0.37
N HIS A 184 4.57 -6.19 1.54
CA HIS A 184 4.99 -5.29 2.60
C HIS A 184 5.89 -4.16 2.07
N ASN A 185 5.50 -2.92 2.35
CA ASN A 185 6.29 -1.73 2.01
C ASN A 185 7.03 -1.28 3.29
N PRO A 186 8.37 -1.30 3.32
CA PRO A 186 9.26 -1.23 2.15
C PRO A 186 9.99 -2.51 1.74
N THR A 187 9.86 -3.61 2.50
CA THR A 187 10.83 -4.71 2.43
C THR A 187 10.51 -5.76 1.38
N GLY A 188 9.23 -5.95 1.04
CA GLY A 188 8.74 -7.03 0.19
C GLY A 188 8.69 -8.41 0.87
N TYR A 189 9.01 -8.53 2.16
CA TYR A 189 8.80 -9.80 2.88
C TYR A 189 7.38 -9.86 3.42
N ASP A 190 6.64 -10.91 3.07
CA ASP A 190 5.27 -11.12 3.56
C ASP A 190 5.20 -12.33 4.49
N LEU A 191 4.23 -12.29 5.40
CA LEU A 191 3.91 -13.44 6.24
C LEU A 191 3.32 -14.58 5.40
N THR A 192 3.70 -15.80 5.73
CA THR A 192 3.07 -17.00 5.19
C THR A 192 1.63 -17.17 5.72
N PRO A 193 0.78 -17.98 5.05
CA PRO A 193 -0.57 -18.23 5.53
C PRO A 193 -0.64 -18.78 6.96
N ALA A 194 0.32 -19.61 7.37
CA ALA A 194 0.40 -20.20 8.71
C ALA A 194 0.91 -19.19 9.77
N GLN A 195 1.77 -18.26 9.38
CA GLN A 195 2.15 -17.14 10.24
C GLN A 195 0.97 -16.19 10.47
N TRP A 196 0.17 -15.94 9.43
CA TRP A 196 -1.06 -15.17 9.57
C TRP A 196 -2.06 -15.79 10.55
N ASP A 197 -2.21 -17.12 10.58
CA ASP A 197 -3.10 -17.78 11.54
C ASP A 197 -2.68 -17.47 12.99
N GLN A 198 -1.39 -17.56 13.30
CA GLN A 198 -0.85 -17.22 14.62
C GLN A 198 -1.01 -15.73 14.96
N VAL A 199 -0.81 -14.83 14.00
CA VAL A 199 -1.02 -13.38 14.22
C VAL A 199 -2.48 -13.09 14.53
N VAL A 200 -3.42 -13.70 13.81
CA VAL A 200 -4.87 -13.54 14.04
C VAL A 200 -5.25 -14.07 15.42
N GLU A 201 -4.72 -15.23 15.82
CA GLU A 201 -4.92 -15.79 17.17
C GLU A 201 -4.44 -14.84 18.26
N VAL A 202 -3.22 -14.29 18.14
CA VAL A 202 -2.68 -13.34 19.12
C VAL A 202 -3.49 -12.05 19.16
N VAL A 203 -3.82 -11.46 18.00
CA VAL A 203 -4.65 -10.25 17.92
C VAL A 203 -5.98 -10.46 18.66
N LYS A 204 -6.63 -11.61 18.45
CA LYS A 204 -7.88 -11.95 19.13
C LYS A 204 -7.68 -12.16 20.64
N ALA A 205 -6.72 -12.99 21.03
CA ALA A 205 -6.48 -13.33 22.43
C ALA A 205 -6.09 -12.10 23.28
N ARG A 206 -5.39 -11.15 22.66
CA ARG A 206 -4.94 -9.91 23.30
C ARG A 206 -5.91 -8.73 23.12
N GLN A 207 -7.03 -8.95 22.44
CA GLN A 207 -8.04 -7.92 22.18
C GLN A 207 -7.44 -6.67 21.52
N LEU A 208 -6.55 -6.87 20.54
CA LEU A 208 -5.93 -5.78 19.79
C LEU A 208 -6.90 -5.26 18.71
N THR A 209 -6.68 -4.05 18.23
CA THR A 209 -7.46 -3.42 17.16
C THR A 209 -6.71 -3.50 15.83
N PRO A 210 -6.97 -4.51 14.99
CA PRO A 210 -6.28 -4.65 13.70
C PRO A 210 -6.73 -3.58 12.69
N PHE A 211 -5.74 -2.96 12.05
CA PHE A 211 -5.91 -2.00 10.96
C PHE A 211 -5.09 -2.45 9.75
N LEU A 212 -5.74 -3.11 8.79
CA LEU A 212 -5.05 -3.66 7.63
C LEU A 212 -4.86 -2.59 6.55
N ASP A 213 -3.63 -2.42 6.06
CA ASP A 213 -3.33 -1.65 4.85
C ASP A 213 -3.14 -2.62 3.67
N MET A 214 -4.04 -2.54 2.68
CA MET A 214 -4.07 -3.40 1.50
C MET A 214 -3.96 -2.56 0.22
N ALA A 215 -2.81 -1.91 0.04
CA ALA A 215 -2.53 -1.06 -1.11
C ALA A 215 -2.11 -1.82 -2.40
N TYR A 216 -1.83 -3.13 -2.32
CA TYR A 216 -1.19 -3.90 -3.40
C TYR A 216 -1.92 -5.20 -3.78
N GLN A 217 -3.22 -5.33 -3.47
CA GLN A 217 -3.99 -6.53 -3.84
C GLN A 217 -3.85 -6.85 -5.34
N GLY A 218 -3.36 -8.05 -5.66
CA GLY A 218 -3.10 -8.55 -7.00
C GLY A 218 -1.63 -8.52 -7.45
N PHE A 219 -0.74 -7.84 -6.72
CA PHE A 219 0.69 -7.75 -7.06
C PHE A 219 1.55 -8.88 -6.47
N GLY A 220 1.05 -9.63 -5.48
CA GLY A 220 1.80 -10.69 -4.83
C GLY A 220 1.65 -12.02 -5.56
N TYR A 221 0.58 -12.72 -5.24
CA TYR A 221 0.22 -14.00 -5.84
C TYR A 221 -1.00 -13.89 -6.75
N GLY A 222 -1.92 -12.98 -6.44
CA GLY A 222 -3.16 -12.78 -7.18
C GLY A 222 -4.19 -12.05 -6.33
N ILE A 223 -5.31 -11.66 -6.92
CA ILE A 223 -6.31 -10.84 -6.23
C ILE A 223 -6.92 -11.58 -5.04
N ALA A 224 -7.20 -12.88 -5.21
CA ALA A 224 -7.79 -13.71 -4.17
C ALA A 224 -6.76 -14.06 -3.08
N GLU A 225 -5.57 -14.47 -3.49
CA GLU A 225 -4.48 -14.86 -2.60
C GLU A 225 -4.01 -13.69 -1.74
N ASP A 226 -3.85 -12.50 -2.33
CA ASP A 226 -3.44 -11.29 -1.63
C ASP A 226 -4.54 -10.74 -0.70
N GLY A 227 -5.80 -11.12 -0.93
CA GLY A 227 -6.95 -10.77 -0.08
C GLY A 227 -7.29 -11.83 0.98
N ALA A 228 -6.63 -13.00 0.97
CA ALA A 228 -7.02 -14.15 1.80
C ALA A 228 -6.94 -13.85 3.31
N VAL A 229 -6.04 -12.96 3.72
CA VAL A 229 -5.91 -12.54 5.13
C VAL A 229 -7.20 -11.91 5.66
N ILE A 230 -7.97 -11.19 4.84
CA ILE A 230 -9.27 -10.62 5.23
C ILE A 230 -10.22 -11.73 5.71
N GLY A 231 -10.26 -12.85 4.98
CA GLY A 231 -11.06 -14.02 5.33
C GLY A 231 -10.65 -14.65 6.68
N LYS A 232 -9.35 -14.64 7.03
CA LYS A 232 -8.87 -15.14 8.33
C LYS A 232 -9.38 -14.29 9.49
N PHE A 233 -9.32 -12.96 9.36
CA PHE A 233 -9.86 -12.05 10.38
C PHE A 233 -11.40 -12.17 10.50
N VAL A 234 -12.11 -12.33 9.38
CA VAL A 234 -13.56 -12.60 9.37
C VAL A 234 -13.87 -13.91 10.11
N ALA A 235 -13.19 -15.00 9.76
CA ALA A 235 -13.40 -16.33 10.36
C ALA A 235 -13.08 -16.36 11.86
N ALA A 236 -12.14 -15.54 12.31
CA ALA A 236 -11.83 -15.38 13.72
C ALA A 236 -12.90 -14.60 14.51
N GLY A 237 -13.89 -14.02 13.84
CA GLY A 237 -14.96 -13.24 14.46
C GLY A 237 -14.49 -11.88 14.98
N LEU A 238 -13.44 -11.32 14.38
CA LEU A 238 -12.90 -10.00 14.77
C LEU A 238 -13.67 -8.87 14.09
N THR A 239 -13.72 -7.72 14.75
CA THR A 239 -14.00 -6.42 14.12
C THR A 239 -12.68 -5.77 13.74
N PHE A 240 -12.61 -5.15 12.57
CA PHE A 240 -11.35 -4.63 12.05
C PHE A 240 -11.52 -3.58 10.96
N PHE A 241 -10.44 -2.87 10.68
CA PHE A 241 -10.37 -1.87 9.63
C PHE A 241 -9.54 -2.39 8.46
N VAL A 242 -9.91 -2.00 7.24
CA VAL A 242 -9.15 -2.24 6.02
C VAL A 242 -9.09 -0.96 5.21
N SER A 243 -7.89 -0.41 5.00
CA SER A 243 -7.67 0.61 4.00
C SER A 243 -7.22 -0.03 2.70
N THR A 244 -7.85 0.35 1.59
CA THR A 244 -7.48 -0.13 0.26
C THR A 244 -7.11 1.02 -0.66
N SER A 245 -6.26 0.74 -1.65
CA SER A 245 -5.85 1.72 -2.65
C SER A 245 -5.91 1.14 -4.06
N PHE A 246 -6.43 1.93 -4.99
CA PHE A 246 -6.42 1.63 -6.42
C PHE A 246 -5.34 2.40 -7.17
N SER A 247 -4.46 3.12 -6.45
CA SER A 247 -3.36 3.86 -7.07
C SER A 247 -2.44 2.94 -7.88
N LYS A 248 -2.18 1.72 -7.40
CA LYS A 248 -1.27 0.77 -8.06
C LYS A 248 -2.05 -0.21 -8.92
N SER A 249 -3.05 -0.87 -8.36
CA SER A 249 -3.79 -1.95 -9.04
C SER A 249 -4.56 -1.50 -10.27
N PHE A 250 -4.94 -0.22 -10.35
CA PHE A 250 -5.56 0.40 -11.53
C PHE A 250 -4.64 1.40 -12.26
N SER A 251 -3.41 1.57 -11.79
CA SER A 251 -2.51 2.64 -12.26
C SER A 251 -3.10 4.06 -12.10
N LEU A 252 -4.03 4.27 -11.16
CA LEU A 252 -4.73 5.55 -10.91
C LEU A 252 -4.08 6.33 -9.75
N TYR A 253 -2.77 6.56 -9.82
CA TYR A 253 -1.99 7.20 -8.76
C TYR A 253 -2.48 8.62 -8.43
N GLY A 254 -2.64 9.45 -9.48
CA GLY A 254 -3.01 10.86 -9.37
C GLY A 254 -4.48 11.09 -9.06
N GLU A 255 -5.36 10.13 -9.38
CA GLU A 255 -6.82 10.24 -9.16
C GLU A 255 -7.24 10.04 -7.70
N ARG A 256 -6.31 9.60 -6.84
CA ARG A 256 -6.52 9.43 -5.39
C ARG A 256 -7.72 8.54 -5.06
N VAL A 257 -7.75 7.35 -5.66
CA VAL A 257 -8.87 6.39 -5.47
C VAL A 257 -8.50 5.32 -4.44
N GLY A 258 -9.31 5.19 -3.40
CA GLY A 258 -9.18 4.18 -2.35
C GLY A 258 -10.44 4.12 -1.49
N ALA A 259 -10.40 3.30 -0.45
CA ALA A 259 -11.52 3.16 0.47
C ALA A 259 -11.05 2.89 1.90
N LEU A 260 -11.97 3.09 2.84
CA LEU A 260 -11.91 2.49 4.17
C LEU A 260 -13.12 1.57 4.34
N SER A 261 -12.87 0.32 4.70
CA SER A 261 -13.90 -0.63 5.14
C SER A 261 -13.72 -0.96 6.62
N VAL A 262 -14.83 -1.05 7.35
CA VAL A 262 -14.85 -1.44 8.76
C VAL A 262 -15.80 -2.63 8.92
N LEU A 263 -15.25 -3.78 9.29
CA LEU A 263 -16.04 -4.96 9.63
C LEU A 263 -16.57 -4.80 11.06
N CYS A 264 -17.89 -4.84 11.18
CA CYS A 264 -18.60 -4.68 12.44
C CYS A 264 -19.23 -6.00 12.89
N GLU A 265 -19.73 -6.05 14.11
CA GLU A 265 -20.42 -7.22 14.66
C GLU A 265 -21.70 -7.54 13.89
N ASN A 266 -22.46 -6.51 13.50
CA ASN A 266 -23.74 -6.64 12.82
C ASN A 266 -24.07 -5.39 11.98
N LYS A 267 -25.20 -5.46 11.24
CA LYS A 267 -25.68 -4.40 10.35
C LYS A 267 -26.01 -3.09 11.08
N GLU A 268 -26.54 -3.17 12.29
CA GLU A 268 -26.90 -1.98 13.08
C GLU A 268 -25.64 -1.24 13.53
N GLU A 269 -24.62 -1.97 13.99
CA GLU A 269 -23.33 -1.39 14.31
C GLU A 269 -22.66 -0.77 13.07
N ALA A 270 -22.68 -1.45 11.93
CA ALA A 270 -22.14 -0.91 10.69
C ALA A 270 -22.81 0.42 10.30
N ALA A 271 -24.13 0.57 10.52
CA ALA A 271 -24.83 1.83 10.29
C ALA A 271 -24.38 2.95 11.25
N ARG A 272 -24.19 2.64 12.54
CA ARG A 272 -23.66 3.60 13.52
C ARG A 272 -22.23 4.02 13.16
N VAL A 273 -21.36 3.06 12.85
CA VAL A 273 -19.97 3.33 12.42
C VAL A 273 -19.95 4.20 11.17
N LEU A 274 -20.71 3.85 10.12
CA LEU A 274 -20.80 4.64 8.89
C LEU A 274 -21.22 6.09 9.17
N SER A 275 -22.18 6.31 10.08
CA SER A 275 -22.60 7.68 10.45
C SER A 275 -21.46 8.52 11.04
N GLN A 276 -20.58 7.90 11.84
CA GLN A 276 -19.44 8.58 12.47
C GLN A 276 -18.29 8.81 11.47
N LEU A 277 -18.04 7.84 10.58
CA LEU A 277 -17.08 8.02 9.48
C LEU A 277 -17.48 9.19 8.57
N LYS A 278 -18.78 9.35 8.28
CA LYS A 278 -19.29 10.52 7.54
C LYS A 278 -18.96 11.85 8.22
N ILE A 279 -19.02 11.93 9.55
CA ILE A 279 -18.62 13.14 10.26
C ILE A 279 -17.13 13.40 10.04
N MET A 280 -16.27 12.38 10.16
CA MET A 280 -14.81 12.54 9.97
C MET A 280 -14.50 13.07 8.56
N ILE A 281 -15.19 12.55 7.55
CA ILE A 281 -15.03 12.97 6.16
C ILE A 281 -15.57 14.39 5.94
N ARG A 282 -16.78 14.68 6.43
CA ARG A 282 -17.48 15.93 6.16
C ARG A 282 -16.71 17.16 6.66
N THR A 283 -16.00 17.01 7.77
CA THR A 283 -15.16 18.05 8.39
C THR A 283 -13.71 18.02 7.94
N ASN A 284 -13.34 17.09 7.05
CA ASN A 284 -12.02 17.02 6.44
C ASN A 284 -12.07 17.56 5.00
N TYR A 285 -12.77 16.86 4.10
CA TYR A 285 -12.85 17.20 2.68
C TYR A 285 -14.28 17.20 2.11
N SER A 286 -15.30 17.20 2.98
CA SER A 286 -16.73 17.23 2.63
C SER A 286 -17.26 15.94 1.96
N ASN A 287 -16.81 15.64 0.74
CA ASN A 287 -17.14 14.45 -0.04
C ASN A 287 -15.99 14.13 -1.02
N PRO A 288 -15.79 12.85 -1.41
CA PRO A 288 -14.66 12.44 -2.25
C PRO A 288 -14.80 12.87 -3.72
N PRO A 289 -13.73 12.81 -4.53
CA PRO A 289 -13.76 13.13 -5.96
C PRO A 289 -14.50 12.06 -6.78
N THR A 290 -15.13 12.48 -7.88
CA THR A 290 -15.96 11.61 -8.72
C THR A 290 -15.18 10.74 -9.69
N HIS A 291 -14.21 11.31 -10.42
CA HIS A 291 -13.68 10.72 -11.66
C HIS A 291 -13.12 9.31 -11.47
N GLY A 292 -12.04 9.16 -10.69
CA GLY A 292 -11.41 7.86 -10.49
C GLY A 292 -12.32 6.83 -9.79
N GLY A 293 -13.18 7.24 -8.87
CA GLY A 293 -14.16 6.35 -8.23
C GLY A 293 -15.19 5.82 -9.23
N ALA A 294 -15.67 6.67 -10.14
CA ALA A 294 -16.59 6.28 -11.21
C ALA A 294 -15.93 5.32 -12.22
N VAL A 295 -14.66 5.56 -12.58
CA VAL A 295 -13.88 4.66 -13.46
C VAL A 295 -13.74 3.28 -12.81
N VAL A 296 -13.32 3.21 -11.54
CA VAL A 296 -13.19 1.92 -10.84
C VAL A 296 -14.54 1.22 -10.71
N ALA A 297 -15.61 1.94 -10.39
CA ALA A 297 -16.96 1.37 -10.34
C ALA A 297 -17.42 0.82 -11.70
N ALA A 298 -17.14 1.54 -12.79
CA ALA A 298 -17.48 1.10 -14.14
C ALA A 298 -16.71 -0.17 -14.54
N VAL A 299 -15.41 -0.23 -14.25
CA VAL A 299 -14.59 -1.41 -14.53
C VAL A 299 -15.02 -2.60 -13.69
N LEU A 300 -15.13 -2.45 -12.36
CA LEU A 300 -15.47 -3.56 -11.47
C LEU A 300 -16.92 -4.03 -11.60
N GLY A 301 -17.83 -3.15 -12.02
CA GLY A 301 -19.24 -3.45 -12.24
C GLY A 301 -19.56 -4.07 -13.60
N ASN A 302 -18.60 -4.09 -14.54
CA ASN A 302 -18.76 -4.70 -15.85
C ASN A 302 -17.88 -5.97 -15.96
N PRO A 303 -18.45 -7.16 -16.19
CA PRO A 303 -17.68 -8.41 -16.25
C PRO A 303 -16.54 -8.42 -17.27
N GLU A 304 -16.73 -7.82 -18.45
CA GLU A 304 -15.72 -7.78 -19.51
C GLU A 304 -14.56 -6.85 -19.15
N LEU A 305 -14.87 -5.65 -18.63
CA LEU A 305 -13.85 -4.70 -18.18
C LEU A 305 -13.11 -5.21 -16.95
N ARG A 306 -13.81 -5.88 -16.03
CA ARG A 306 -13.20 -6.54 -14.89
C ARG A 306 -12.22 -7.61 -15.33
N ALA A 307 -12.61 -8.52 -16.23
CA ALA A 307 -11.73 -9.55 -16.75
C ALA A 307 -10.48 -8.96 -17.45
N LEU A 308 -10.66 -7.86 -18.19
CA LEU A 308 -9.54 -7.13 -18.78
C LEU A 308 -8.60 -6.56 -17.71
N TRP A 309 -9.14 -5.90 -16.68
CA TRP A 309 -8.36 -5.38 -15.56
C TRP A 309 -7.57 -6.48 -14.83
N GLU A 310 -8.20 -7.61 -14.51
CA GLU A 310 -7.55 -8.72 -13.83
C GLU A 310 -6.40 -9.30 -14.66
N LYS A 311 -6.57 -9.35 -15.99
CA LYS A 311 -5.51 -9.73 -16.93
C LYS A 311 -4.35 -8.73 -16.92
N GLU A 312 -4.62 -7.44 -17.11
CA GLU A 312 -3.59 -6.39 -17.14
C GLU A 312 -2.80 -6.32 -15.82
N LEU A 313 -3.49 -6.42 -14.67
CA LEU A 313 -2.85 -6.49 -13.36
C LEU A 313 -1.98 -7.75 -13.21
N GLY A 314 -2.44 -8.89 -13.74
CA GLY A 314 -1.67 -10.12 -13.82
C GLY A 314 -0.37 -9.97 -14.63
N GLU A 315 -0.43 -9.30 -15.78
CA GLU A 315 0.74 -9.00 -16.61
C GLU A 315 1.75 -8.11 -15.87
N MET A 316 1.26 -7.08 -15.16
CA MET A 316 2.10 -6.22 -14.30
C MET A 316 2.81 -7.03 -13.22
N ARG A 317 2.09 -7.93 -12.52
CA ARG A 317 2.65 -8.84 -11.50
C ARG A 317 3.73 -9.74 -12.09
N VAL A 318 3.44 -10.39 -13.23
CA VAL A 318 4.38 -11.31 -13.90
C VAL A 318 5.64 -10.57 -14.31
N ARG A 319 5.54 -9.34 -14.84
CA ARG A 319 6.72 -8.55 -15.21
C ARG A 319 7.60 -8.23 -14.00
N ILE A 320 7.02 -7.84 -12.87
CA ILE A 320 7.79 -7.56 -11.65
C ILE A 320 8.57 -8.81 -11.22
N LYS A 321 7.93 -9.99 -11.22
CA LYS A 321 8.62 -11.26 -10.91
C LYS A 321 9.77 -11.53 -11.89
N ALA A 322 9.56 -11.31 -13.18
CA ALA A 322 10.62 -11.43 -14.17
C ALA A 322 11.78 -10.45 -13.94
N MET A 323 11.49 -9.19 -13.56
CA MET A 323 12.53 -8.21 -13.24
C MET A 323 13.33 -8.57 -11.98
N ARG A 324 12.70 -9.16 -10.96
CA ARG A 324 13.41 -9.70 -9.79
C ARG A 324 14.43 -10.75 -10.20
N GLN A 325 14.02 -11.71 -11.02
CA GLN A 325 14.91 -12.77 -11.51
C GLN A 325 16.06 -12.18 -12.35
N LYS A 326 15.75 -11.32 -13.32
CA LYS A 326 16.77 -10.66 -14.14
C LYS A 326 17.75 -9.81 -13.32
N LEU A 327 17.29 -9.18 -12.25
CA LEU A 327 18.18 -8.42 -11.36
C LEU A 327 19.17 -9.36 -10.67
N VAL A 328 18.72 -10.47 -10.11
CA VAL A 328 19.62 -11.46 -9.48
C VAL A 328 20.62 -12.03 -10.49
N ASP A 329 20.15 -12.44 -11.66
CA ASP A 329 21.01 -12.99 -12.70
C ASP A 329 22.03 -11.95 -13.21
N GLY A 330 21.58 -10.72 -13.41
CA GLY A 330 22.41 -9.60 -13.85
C GLY A 330 23.46 -9.19 -12.82
N LEU A 331 23.11 -9.17 -11.52
CA LEU A 331 24.07 -8.91 -10.44
C LEU A 331 25.16 -9.98 -10.39
N LYS A 332 24.78 -11.25 -10.52
CA LYS A 332 25.74 -12.36 -10.59
C LYS A 332 26.66 -12.25 -11.80
N ALA A 333 26.10 -11.94 -12.98
CA ALA A 333 26.87 -11.74 -14.20
C ALA A 333 27.81 -10.52 -14.13
N ALA A 334 27.44 -9.49 -13.36
CA ALA A 334 28.27 -8.32 -13.10
C ALA A 334 29.38 -8.55 -12.05
N GLY A 335 29.48 -9.76 -11.48
CA GLY A 335 30.54 -10.15 -10.55
C GLY A 335 30.23 -9.92 -9.07
N VAL A 336 28.96 -9.71 -8.69
CA VAL A 336 28.57 -9.62 -7.27
C VAL A 336 28.69 -11.01 -6.63
N GLU A 337 29.61 -11.17 -5.68
CA GLU A 337 29.85 -12.44 -4.96
C GLU A 337 28.85 -12.69 -3.83
N GLN A 338 28.28 -11.62 -3.26
CA GLN A 338 27.24 -11.71 -2.24
C GLN A 338 25.99 -12.40 -2.80
N ASP A 339 25.42 -13.34 -2.04
CA ASP A 339 24.14 -13.94 -2.41
C ASP A 339 23.01 -12.89 -2.35
N MET A 340 22.37 -12.66 -3.50
CA MET A 340 21.25 -11.74 -3.69
C MET A 340 19.93 -12.46 -4.00
N SER A 341 19.88 -13.78 -3.84
CA SER A 341 18.71 -14.63 -4.12
C SER A 341 17.44 -14.22 -3.38
N PHE A 342 17.56 -13.59 -2.20
CA PHE A 342 16.43 -13.09 -1.43
C PHE A 342 15.55 -12.07 -2.20
N ILE A 343 16.08 -11.42 -3.25
CA ILE A 343 15.32 -10.50 -4.09
C ILE A 343 14.15 -11.21 -4.78
N THR A 344 14.29 -12.50 -5.13
CA THR A 344 13.23 -13.29 -5.78
C THR A 344 12.23 -13.89 -4.79
N SER A 345 12.59 -14.03 -3.51
CA SER A 345 11.63 -14.42 -2.46
C SER A 345 10.77 -13.25 -1.98
N GLN A 346 11.23 -12.02 -2.13
CA GLN A 346 10.45 -10.82 -1.84
C GLN A 346 9.34 -10.59 -2.89
N ILE A 347 8.27 -9.93 -2.46
CA ILE A 347 6.98 -9.84 -3.14
C ILE A 347 6.62 -8.37 -3.38
N GLY A 348 5.81 -8.11 -4.41
CA GLY A 348 5.30 -6.79 -4.72
C GLY A 348 6.33 -5.89 -5.39
N MET A 349 6.12 -4.57 -5.32
CA MET A 349 6.89 -3.59 -6.09
C MET A 349 8.28 -3.29 -5.52
N PHE A 350 8.51 -3.55 -4.23
CA PHE A 350 9.72 -3.10 -3.54
C PHE A 350 10.61 -4.25 -3.10
N SER A 351 11.89 -3.94 -3.01
CA SER A 351 12.91 -4.82 -2.47
C SER A 351 13.78 -4.03 -1.50
N TYR A 352 14.03 -4.57 -0.32
CA TYR A 352 15.17 -4.15 0.49
C TYR A 352 16.42 -4.83 -0.06
N SER A 353 17.33 -4.03 -0.62
CA SER A 353 18.51 -4.48 -1.35
C SER A 353 19.61 -5.05 -0.45
N GLY A 354 19.58 -4.73 0.84
CA GLY A 354 20.67 -5.01 1.78
C GLY A 354 21.89 -4.08 1.62
N LEU A 355 21.83 -3.10 0.72
CA LEU A 355 22.87 -2.09 0.57
C LEU A 355 22.84 -1.11 1.73
N THR A 356 24.02 -0.72 2.21
CA THR A 356 24.16 0.28 3.26
C THR A 356 23.79 1.68 2.74
N LYS A 357 23.54 2.61 3.67
CA LYS A 357 23.31 4.02 3.31
C LYS A 357 24.41 4.57 2.42
N ASP A 358 25.68 4.31 2.75
CA ASP A 358 26.82 4.82 1.98
C ASP A 358 26.84 4.24 0.56
N GLN A 359 26.53 2.95 0.41
CA GLN A 359 26.41 2.31 -0.91
C GLN A 359 25.25 2.91 -1.73
N MET A 360 24.10 3.17 -1.09
CA MET A 360 22.95 3.82 -1.75
C MET A 360 23.26 5.27 -2.16
N VAL A 361 24.00 6.01 -1.35
CA VAL A 361 24.46 7.37 -1.66
C VAL A 361 25.47 7.35 -2.81
N ARG A 362 26.41 6.39 -2.83
CA ARG A 362 27.34 6.19 -3.95
C ARG A 362 26.60 5.85 -5.25
N LEU A 363 25.63 4.92 -5.22
CA LEU A 363 24.79 4.61 -6.38
C LEU A 363 24.14 5.85 -7.00
N ARG A 364 23.61 6.71 -6.14
CA ARG A 364 22.97 7.96 -6.54
C ARG A 364 23.98 8.91 -7.17
N ASN A 365 25.05 9.22 -6.46
CA ASN A 365 25.97 10.29 -6.82
C ASN A 365 26.95 9.92 -7.94
N GLU A 366 27.40 8.66 -7.99
CA GLU A 366 28.40 8.20 -8.96
C GLU A 366 27.75 7.66 -10.24
N PHE A 367 26.55 7.08 -10.15
CA PHE A 367 25.94 6.32 -11.25
C PHE A 367 24.55 6.81 -11.69
N GLY A 368 23.96 7.78 -10.98
CA GLY A 368 22.60 8.26 -11.25
C GLY A 368 21.53 7.20 -10.97
N VAL A 369 21.80 6.23 -10.09
CA VAL A 369 20.82 5.20 -9.70
C VAL A 369 20.23 5.56 -8.34
N TYR A 370 18.98 6.00 -8.33
CA TYR A 370 18.31 6.56 -7.16
C TYR A 370 17.50 5.48 -6.45
N GLY A 371 17.85 5.17 -5.21
CA GLY A 371 16.98 4.46 -4.25
C GLY A 371 17.01 5.16 -2.91
N THR A 372 16.21 4.69 -1.94
CA THR A 372 16.18 5.32 -0.61
C THR A 372 17.47 5.04 0.16
N ASP A 373 17.84 5.92 1.09
CA ASP A 373 19.01 5.75 1.96
C ASP A 373 18.95 4.46 2.81
N THR A 374 17.75 3.91 3.01
CA THR A 374 17.49 2.66 3.74
C THR A 374 17.66 1.40 2.89
N GLY A 375 18.04 1.53 1.62
CA GLY A 375 18.23 0.38 0.72
C GLY A 375 16.95 -0.10 0.03
N ARG A 376 15.83 0.65 0.09
CA ARG A 376 14.63 0.31 -0.69
C ARG A 376 14.85 0.62 -2.17
N MET A 377 14.56 -0.35 -3.02
CA MET A 377 14.48 -0.21 -4.47
C MET A 377 13.11 -0.63 -4.99
N CYS A 378 12.57 0.12 -5.94
CA CYS A 378 11.35 -0.20 -6.67
C CYS A 378 11.70 -1.10 -7.86
N VAL A 379 11.49 -2.40 -7.71
CA VAL A 379 11.69 -3.39 -8.78
C VAL A 379 10.72 -3.13 -9.94
N ALA A 380 9.55 -2.56 -9.66
CA ALA A 380 8.58 -2.19 -10.68
C ALA A 380 9.03 -1.01 -11.59
N ALA A 381 10.14 -0.36 -11.27
CA ALA A 381 10.78 0.66 -12.12
C ALA A 381 11.91 0.09 -13.02
N LEU A 382 12.31 -1.17 -12.82
CA LEU A 382 13.27 -1.86 -13.69
C LEU A 382 12.61 -2.31 -14.99
N ASN A 383 13.35 -2.24 -16.08
CA ASN A 383 12.93 -2.66 -17.41
C ASN A 383 14.12 -3.18 -18.22
N SER A 384 13.85 -3.73 -19.40
CA SER A 384 14.86 -4.29 -20.29
C SER A 384 15.97 -3.31 -20.71
N LYS A 385 15.72 -1.99 -20.61
CA LYS A 385 16.63 -0.95 -21.07
C LYS A 385 17.54 -0.39 -19.98
N ASN A 386 17.20 -0.57 -18.70
CA ASN A 386 17.95 0.01 -17.58
C ASN A 386 18.59 -1.04 -16.66
N ILE A 387 18.16 -2.29 -16.71
CA ILE A 387 18.57 -3.31 -15.74
C ILE A 387 20.08 -3.59 -15.78
N ASP A 388 20.70 -3.59 -16.96
CA ASP A 388 22.13 -3.83 -17.11
C ASP A 388 22.96 -2.71 -16.46
N HIS A 389 22.56 -1.44 -16.67
CA HIS A 389 23.19 -0.28 -16.02
C HIS A 389 23.06 -0.35 -14.49
N VAL A 390 21.87 -0.72 -13.99
CA VAL A 390 21.63 -0.89 -12.55
C VAL A 390 22.51 -2.00 -11.98
N CYS A 391 22.58 -3.17 -12.62
CA CYS A 391 23.41 -4.29 -12.14
C CYS A 391 24.89 -3.92 -12.12
N ALA A 392 25.40 -3.31 -13.19
CA ALA A 392 26.78 -2.85 -13.29
C ALA A 392 27.10 -1.79 -12.21
N SER A 393 26.17 -0.87 -11.94
CA SER A 393 26.34 0.17 -10.91
C SER A 393 26.37 -0.43 -9.50
N ILE A 394 25.48 -1.39 -9.19
CA ILE A 394 25.47 -2.08 -7.90
C ILE A 394 26.78 -2.84 -7.70
N ALA A 395 27.30 -3.52 -8.71
CA ALA A 395 28.57 -4.24 -8.63
C ALA A 395 29.80 -3.35 -8.35
N LYS A 396 29.70 -2.02 -8.51
CA LYS A 396 30.78 -1.07 -8.17
C LYS A 396 30.72 -0.53 -6.74
N VAL A 397 29.60 -0.74 -6.04
CA VAL A 397 29.42 -0.26 -4.67
C VAL A 397 29.34 -1.39 -3.65
N VAL A 398 29.06 -2.62 -4.09
CA VAL A 398 29.04 -3.82 -3.25
C VAL A 398 30.45 -4.36 -3.02
#